data_AF-A0AAV1VST1-F1
#
_entry.id   AF-A0AAV1VST1-F1
#
_cell.length_a   1.000
_cell.length_b   1.000
_cell.length_c   1.000
_cell.angle_alpha   90.00
_cell.angle_beta   90.00
_cell.angle_gamma   90.00
#
_symmetry.space_group_name_H-M   'P 1'
#
loop_
_entity.id
_entity.type
_entity.pdbx_description
1 polymer ?
#
loop_
_entity_poly.entity_id
_entity_poly.type
_entity_poly.pdbx_seq_one_letter_code
_entity_poly.pdbx_strand_id
1 'polypeptide(L)'
;MRGIDLAALSKTLKLRLEKALEELESLSSKLNSDASVTIADSIAVNHEDAILKGHGTADLNGEVVATLCGIVERVNKLIYVRGLRSRYKPEVGNIVIGRVVEVVQKRWKLEINYSQDAILMLSSMNMPDGVKVSCYCT
;
A
#
# COMPACT_ATOMS: atom_id res chain seq x y z
N MET A 1 -10.38 8.66 21.12
CA MET A 1 -11.02 7.36 21.42
C MET A 1 -11.64 7.45 22.81
N ARG A 2 -12.91 7.07 22.99
CA ARG A 2 -13.57 7.09 24.31
C ARG A 2 -12.91 6.01 25.18
N GLY A 3 -12.37 6.41 26.33
CA GLY A 3 -11.74 5.49 27.28
C GLY A 3 -12.74 4.43 27.73
N ILE A 4 -12.29 3.17 27.77
CA ILE A 4 -13.09 2.07 28.28
C ILE A 4 -13.03 2.17 29.81
N ASP A 5 -14.18 2.33 30.47
CA ASP A 5 -14.26 2.33 31.94
C ASP A 5 -13.96 0.93 32.49
N LEU A 6 -12.68 0.67 32.74
CA LEU A 6 -12.11 -0.58 33.26
C LEU A 6 -12.69 -0.99 34.63
N ALA A 7 -13.30 -0.05 35.36
CA ALA A 7 -13.92 -0.29 36.66
C ALA A 7 -15.20 -1.15 36.58
N ALA A 8 -15.93 -1.12 35.45
CA ALA A 8 -17.19 -1.84 35.27
C ALA A 8 -17.01 -3.31 34.84
N LEU A 9 -15.78 -3.76 34.62
CA LEU A 9 -15.49 -5.08 34.05
C LEU A 9 -15.48 -6.18 35.13
N SER A 10 -16.14 -7.32 34.85
CA SER A 10 -16.08 -8.54 35.68
C SER A 10 -14.63 -9.04 35.83
N LYS A 11 -14.31 -9.71 36.96
CA LYS A 11 -12.96 -10.27 37.23
C LYS A 11 -12.43 -11.13 36.07
N THR A 12 -13.28 -11.93 35.42
CA THR A 12 -12.89 -12.77 34.27
C THR A 12 -12.57 -11.95 33.04
N LEU A 13 -13.29 -10.86 32.80
CA LEU A 13 -13.04 -9.96 31.68
C LEU A 13 -11.74 -9.18 31.89
N LYS A 14 -11.43 -8.77 33.13
CA LYS A 14 -10.16 -8.10 33.46
C LYS A 14 -8.96 -9.00 33.14
N LEU A 15 -8.99 -10.24 33.61
CA LEU A 15 -7.94 -11.23 33.33
C LEU A 15 -7.77 -11.50 31.83
N ARG A 16 -8.87 -11.57 31.07
CA ARG A 16 -8.80 -11.77 29.61
C ARG A 16 -8.23 -10.55 28.89
N LEU A 17 -8.56 -9.35 29.35
CA LEU A 17 -8.02 -8.10 28.82
C LEU A 17 -6.51 -7.99 29.10
N GLU A 18 -6.10 -8.21 30.35
CA GLU A 18 -4.68 -8.15 30.75
C GLU A 18 -3.85 -9.15 29.96
N LYS A 19 -4.31 -10.39 29.83
CA LYS A 19 -3.61 -11.41 29.02
C LYS A 19 -3.53 -11.00 27.54
N ALA A 20 -4.60 -10.43 26.98
CA ALA A 20 -4.59 -9.96 25.59
C ALA A 20 -3.64 -8.78 25.38
N LEU A 21 -3.53 -7.87 26.36
CA LEU A 21 -2.57 -6.76 26.33
C LEU A 21 -1.13 -7.26 26.39
N GLU A 22 -0.83 -8.22 27.26
CA GLU A 22 0.50 -8.83 27.38
C GLU A 22 0.90 -9.58 26.09
N GLU A 23 -0.04 -10.32 25.48
CA GLU A 23 0.16 -10.96 24.18
C GLU A 23 0.43 -9.90 23.08
N LEU A 24 -0.31 -8.79 23.07
CA LEU A 24 -0.11 -7.67 22.15
C LEU A 24 1.27 -7.01 22.30
N GLU A 25 1.73 -6.75 23.53
CA GLU A 25 3.06 -6.19 23.80
C GLU A 25 4.18 -7.14 23.35
N SER A 26 4.00 -8.45 23.55
CA SER A 26 4.96 -9.47 23.10
C SER A 26 5.06 -9.58 21.56
N LEU A 27 3.97 -9.27 20.85
CA LEU A 27 3.94 -9.25 19.39
C LEU A 27 4.47 -7.91 18.85
N SER A 28 4.13 -6.81 19.51
CA SER A 28 4.62 -5.47 19.21
C SER A 28 6.13 -5.38 19.31
N SER A 29 6.75 -6.02 20.30
CA SER A 29 8.21 -5.99 20.50
C SER A 29 9.00 -6.76 19.44
N LYS A 30 8.36 -7.67 18.68
CA LYS A 30 9.00 -8.44 17.60
C LYS A 30 8.94 -7.74 16.24
N LEU A 31 7.97 -6.86 16.04
CA LEU A 31 7.86 -6.01 14.88
C LEU A 31 8.52 -4.68 15.21
N ASN A 32 9.14 -3.99 14.24
CA ASN A 32 9.58 -2.61 14.48
C ASN A 32 8.35 -1.80 14.93
N SER A 33 8.29 -1.40 16.20
CA SER A 33 7.11 -0.80 16.85
C SER A 33 6.58 0.43 16.11
N ASP A 34 7.46 1.14 15.39
CA ASP A 34 7.16 2.37 14.67
C ASP A 34 6.92 2.14 13.17
N ALA A 35 6.79 0.87 12.76
CA ALA A 35 6.56 0.52 11.38
C ALA A 35 5.07 0.45 11.05
N SER A 36 4.19 0.01 11.95
CA SER A 36 2.75 0.01 11.65
C SER A 36 2.13 1.37 11.92
N VAL A 37 1.48 1.95 10.91
CA VAL A 37 0.82 3.26 10.98
C VAL A 37 -0.64 3.16 10.54
N THR A 38 -1.47 4.01 11.11
CA THR A 38 -2.85 4.26 10.68
C THR A 38 -2.96 5.61 9.98
N ILE A 39 -4.13 5.90 9.41
CA ILE A 39 -4.36 7.15 8.67
C ILE A 39 -4.21 8.34 9.62
N ALA A 40 -3.44 9.34 9.18
CA ALA A 40 -3.08 10.55 9.91
C ALA A 40 -2.11 10.36 11.08
N ASP A 41 -1.54 9.16 11.26
CA ASP A 41 -0.43 8.99 12.20
C ASP A 41 0.81 9.71 11.68
N SER A 42 1.53 10.35 12.59
CA SER A 42 2.81 10.96 12.28
C SER A 42 3.92 9.93 12.19
N ILE A 43 4.76 10.07 11.17
CA ILE A 43 5.92 9.23 10.96
C ILE A 43 7.13 10.00 11.49
N ALA A 44 7.77 9.46 12.53
CA ALA A 44 9.01 10.04 13.05
C ALA A 44 10.10 10.00 11.97
N VAL A 45 10.65 11.18 11.67
CA VAL A 45 11.62 11.41 10.61
C VAL A 45 12.71 12.36 11.12
N ASN A 46 13.98 12.02 10.86
CA ASN A 46 15.12 12.90 11.15
C ASN A 46 15.16 14.05 10.13
N HIS A 47 14.87 15.28 10.57
CA HIS A 47 14.81 16.48 9.71
C HIS A 47 16.16 16.91 9.10
N GLU A 48 17.26 16.33 9.57
CA GLU A 48 18.63 16.59 9.12
C GLU A 48 18.93 15.99 7.74
N ASP A 49 18.14 15.01 7.29
CA ASP A 49 18.20 14.46 5.94
C ASP A 49 17.00 14.92 5.11
N ALA A 50 17.26 15.48 3.92
CA ALA A 50 16.21 15.74 2.94
C ALA A 50 15.57 14.41 2.50
N ILE A 51 14.39 14.12 3.02
CA ILE A 51 13.68 12.86 2.82
C ILE A 51 12.65 12.98 1.71
N LEU A 52 12.63 11.94 0.86
CA LEU A 52 11.71 11.77 -0.24
C LEU A 52 10.44 11.10 0.27
N LYS A 53 9.30 11.72 -0.03
CA LYS A 53 7.96 11.21 0.34
C LYS A 53 7.45 10.37 -0.81
N GLY A 54 7.32 9.07 -0.56
CA GLY A 54 6.80 8.10 -1.50
C GLY A 54 5.28 7.95 -1.39
N HIS A 55 4.79 6.81 -1.87
CA HIS A 55 3.35 6.53 -1.82
C HIS A 55 2.86 6.34 -0.38
N GLY A 56 1.65 6.79 -0.07
CA GLY A 56 1.06 6.60 1.25
C GLY A 56 1.60 7.54 2.34
N THR A 57 2.41 8.53 1.98
CA THR A 57 2.85 9.61 2.87
C THR A 57 2.41 10.97 2.32
N ALA A 58 2.16 11.93 3.20
CA ALA A 58 1.86 13.31 2.87
C ALA A 58 2.53 14.24 3.87
N ASP A 59 2.72 15.49 3.49
CA ASP A 59 3.16 16.53 4.42
C ASP A 59 1.94 17.21 5.04
N LEU A 60 1.95 17.30 6.37
CA LEU A 60 1.01 18.10 7.12
C LEU A 60 1.79 18.93 8.14
N ASN A 61 1.73 20.25 8.03
CA ASN A 61 2.37 21.19 8.97
C ASN A 61 3.88 20.97 9.18
N GLY A 62 4.60 20.48 8.15
CA GLY A 62 6.04 20.22 8.23
C GLY A 62 6.41 18.84 8.79
N GLU A 63 5.41 18.02 9.11
CA GLU A 63 5.57 16.63 9.54
C GLU A 63 5.08 15.67 8.45
N VAL A 64 5.75 14.51 8.34
CA VAL A 64 5.35 13.46 7.40
C VAL A 64 4.27 12.61 8.07
N VAL A 65 3.07 12.63 7.51
CA VAL A 65 1.92 11.86 8.00
C VAL A 65 1.57 10.71 7.06
N ALA A 66 1.08 9.61 7.62
CA ALA A 66 0.59 8.49 6.85
C ALA A 66 -0.81 8.79 6.27
N THR A 67 -1.01 8.46 4.99
CA THR A 67 -2.33 8.58 4.33
C THR A 67 -3.05 7.24 4.19
N LEU A 68 -2.37 6.13 4.47
CA LEU A 68 -2.92 4.78 4.45
C LEU A 68 -2.55 4.03 5.73
N CYS A 69 -3.39 3.07 6.13
CA CYS A 69 -3.03 2.09 7.14
C CYS A 69 -2.08 1.05 6.54
N GLY A 70 -0.93 0.84 7.17
CA GLY A 70 0.11 -0.01 6.59
C GLY A 70 1.38 -0.08 7.40
N ILE A 71 2.41 -0.60 6.74
CA ILE A 71 3.77 -0.68 7.27
C ILE A 71 4.61 0.39 6.58
N VAL A 72 5.31 1.23 7.34
CA VAL A 72 6.26 2.22 6.85
C VAL A 72 7.52 1.47 6.39
N GLU A 73 7.78 1.54 5.09
CA GLU A 73 9.01 1.04 4.50
C GLU A 73 9.94 2.22 4.22
N ARG A 74 11.17 2.13 4.73
CA ARG A 74 12.21 3.14 4.58
C ARG A 74 13.31 2.58 3.71
N VAL A 75 13.53 3.17 2.54
CA VAL A 75 14.55 2.74 1.58
C VAL A 75 15.44 3.94 1.29
N ASN A 76 16.64 3.96 1.85
CA ASN A 76 17.54 5.11 1.84
C ASN A 76 16.83 6.36 2.39
N LYS A 77 16.70 7.39 1.54
CA LYS A 77 16.00 8.64 1.86
C LYS A 77 14.52 8.61 1.48
N LEU A 78 14.00 7.51 0.93
CA LEU A 78 12.59 7.38 0.52
C LEU A 78 11.78 6.70 1.62
N ILE A 79 10.70 7.35 2.03
CA ILE A 79 9.73 6.81 2.98
C ILE A 79 8.38 6.65 2.29
N TYR A 80 7.84 5.44 2.31
CA TYR A 80 6.50 5.16 1.81
C TYR A 80 5.78 4.21 2.76
N VAL A 81 4.45 4.20 2.68
CA VAL A 81 3.62 3.29 3.46
C VAL A 81 3.13 2.18 2.54
N ARG A 82 3.54 0.95 2.86
CA ARG A 82 3.00 -0.25 2.24
C ARG A 82 1.67 -0.59 2.89
N GLY A 83 0.58 -0.27 2.19
CA GLY A 83 -0.78 -0.58 2.66
C GLY A 83 -1.00 -2.08 2.83
N LEU A 84 -1.76 -2.46 3.87
CA LEU A 84 -2.09 -3.87 4.15
C LEU A 84 -2.95 -4.49 3.04
N ARG A 85 -3.75 -3.67 2.36
CA ARG A 85 -4.61 -4.06 1.24
C ARG A 85 -4.46 -3.04 0.13
N SER A 86 -4.01 -3.47 -1.03
CA SER A 86 -3.90 -2.64 -2.23
C SER A 86 -4.40 -3.40 -3.47
N ARG A 87 -4.90 -2.66 -4.46
CA ARG A 87 -5.11 -3.23 -5.80
C ARG A 87 -3.77 -3.50 -6.47
N TYR A 88 -3.77 -4.38 -7.47
CA TYR A 88 -2.58 -4.67 -8.25
C TYR A 88 -2.03 -3.37 -8.88
N LYS A 89 -0.78 -3.01 -8.61
CA LYS A 89 -0.11 -1.84 -9.19
C LYS A 89 0.78 -2.32 -10.35
N PRO A 90 0.49 -1.94 -11.59
CA PRO A 90 1.29 -2.38 -12.73
C PRO A 90 2.68 -1.75 -12.68
N GLU A 91 3.70 -2.57 -12.89
CA GLU A 91 5.10 -2.13 -13.02
C GLU A 91 5.70 -2.68 -14.32
N VAL A 92 6.74 -2.01 -14.83
CA VAL A 92 7.42 -2.43 -16.06
C VAL A 92 8.02 -3.82 -15.88
N GLY A 93 7.78 -4.71 -16.85
CA GLY A 93 8.26 -6.10 -16.82
C GLY A 93 7.33 -7.08 -16.10
N ASN A 94 6.22 -6.62 -15.52
CA ASN A 94 5.20 -7.53 -14.99
C ASN A 94 4.46 -8.25 -16.13
N ILE A 95 4.23 -9.55 -15.94
CA ILE A 95 3.38 -10.36 -16.82
C ILE A 95 1.99 -10.43 -16.19
N VAL A 96 0.99 -9.92 -16.91
CA VAL A 96 -0.39 -9.81 -16.42
C VAL A 96 -1.35 -10.53 -17.35
N ILE A 97 -2.45 -11.01 -16.78
CA ILE A 97 -3.57 -11.56 -17.51
C ILE A 97 -4.71 -10.56 -17.36
N GLY A 98 -5.26 -10.10 -18.49
CA GLY A 98 -6.34 -9.13 -18.51
C GLY A 98 -7.49 -9.60 -19.40
N ARG A 99 -8.71 -9.17 -19.06
CA ARG A 99 -9.91 -9.43 -19.87
C ARG A 99 -10.14 -8.27 -20.83
N VAL A 100 -10.42 -8.55 -22.10
CA VAL A 100 -10.76 -7.50 -23.08
C VAL A 100 -12.11 -6.90 -22.72
N VAL A 101 -12.14 -5.58 -22.50
CA VAL A 101 -13.37 -4.82 -22.19
C VAL A 101 -13.91 -4.18 -23.46
N GLU A 102 -13.05 -3.51 -24.22
CA GLU A 102 -13.43 -2.76 -25.40
C GLU A 102 -12.35 -2.86 -26.48
N VAL A 103 -12.80 -2.92 -27.74
CA VAL A 103 -11.94 -2.85 -28.91
C VAL A 103 -12.15 -1.50 -29.59
N VAL A 104 -11.11 -0.68 -29.62
CA VAL A 104 -11.10 0.64 -30.25
C VAL A 104 -10.16 0.62 -31.46
N GLN A 105 -10.29 1.60 -32.37
CA GLN A 105 -9.38 1.74 -33.50
C GLN A 105 -7.92 1.81 -33.00
N LYS A 106 -7.08 0.88 -33.47
CA LYS A 106 -5.64 0.72 -33.15
C LYS A 106 -5.29 0.25 -31.72
N ARG A 107 -6.25 0.06 -30.81
CA ARG A 107 -5.96 -0.33 -29.41
C ARG A 107 -7.09 -1.10 -28.75
N TRP A 108 -6.75 -2.01 -27.86
CA TRP A 108 -7.69 -2.75 -27.01
C TRP A 108 -7.58 -2.26 -25.57
N LYS A 109 -8.71 -2.14 -24.89
CA LYS A 109 -8.76 -1.90 -23.45
C LYS A 109 -8.92 -3.21 -22.71
N LEU A 110 -8.11 -3.40 -21.67
CA LEU A 110 -8.04 -4.62 -20.89
C LEU A 110 -8.25 -4.30 -19.41
N GLU A 111 -9.10 -5.08 -18.75
CA GLU A 111 -9.28 -5.04 -17.30
C GLU A 111 -8.20 -5.91 -16.64
N ILE A 112 -7.33 -5.28 -15.84
CA ILE A 112 -6.21 -5.94 -15.12
C ILE A 112 -6.32 -5.80 -13.60
N ASN A 113 -7.54 -5.54 -13.07
CA ASN A 113 -7.80 -5.31 -11.65
C ASN A 113 -6.97 -4.15 -11.03
N TYR A 114 -6.65 -3.15 -11.83
CA TYR A 114 -6.10 -1.86 -11.39
C TYR A 114 -7.20 -0.80 -11.33
N SER A 115 -6.90 0.39 -10.81
CA SER A 115 -7.85 1.52 -10.81
C SER A 115 -8.22 2.02 -12.21
N GLN A 116 -7.41 1.70 -13.22
CA GLN A 116 -7.60 2.11 -14.60
C GLN A 116 -7.45 0.90 -15.52
N ASP A 117 -8.15 0.92 -16.65
CA ASP A 117 -8.01 -0.09 -17.69
C ASP A 117 -6.64 0.01 -18.37
N ALA A 118 -6.02 -1.13 -18.62
CA ALA A 118 -4.80 -1.21 -19.40
C ALA A 118 -5.09 -1.03 -20.89
N ILE A 119 -4.11 -0.49 -21.61
CA ILE A 119 -4.20 -0.28 -23.06
C ILE A 119 -3.19 -1.18 -23.75
N LEU A 120 -3.66 -2.03 -24.66
CA LEU A 120 -2.84 -2.84 -25.55
C LEU A 120 -2.93 -2.27 -26.97
N MET A 121 -1.83 -1.69 -27.45
CA MET A 121 -1.74 -1.22 -28.83
C MET A 121 -1.68 -2.40 -29.80
N LEU A 122 -2.41 -2.33 -30.91
CA LEU A 122 -2.40 -3.39 -31.93
C LEU A 122 -1.03 -3.55 -32.60
N SER A 123 -0.23 -2.48 -32.65
CA SER A 123 1.17 -2.53 -33.11
C SER A 123 2.04 -3.45 -32.26
N SER A 124 1.66 -3.64 -31.00
CA SER A 124 2.41 -4.40 -30.00
C SER A 124 1.88 -5.83 -29.81
N MET A 125 1.10 -6.31 -30.77
CA MET A 125 0.55 -7.66 -30.81
C MET A 125 1.23 -8.47 -31.90
N ASN A 126 1.48 -9.74 -31.63
CA ASN A 126 1.96 -10.66 -32.66
C ASN A 126 0.77 -11.03 -33.55
N MET A 127 0.66 -10.36 -34.70
CA MET A 127 -0.21 -10.84 -35.76
C MET A 127 0.39 -12.13 -36.36
N PRO A 128 -0.44 -13.05 -36.90
CA PRO A 128 0.04 -14.30 -37.50
C PRO A 128 1.09 -14.12 -38.62
N ASP A 129 1.26 -12.89 -39.12
CA ASP A 129 2.27 -12.47 -40.11
C ASP A 129 3.69 -12.21 -39.54
N GLY A 130 3.91 -12.47 -38.24
CA GLY A 130 5.27 -12.59 -37.67
C GLY A 130 5.93 -11.31 -37.15
N VAL A 131 5.28 -10.14 -37.20
CA VAL A 131 5.82 -8.89 -36.62
C VAL A 131 5.49 -8.83 -35.12
N LYS A 132 6.53 -8.74 -34.27
CA LYS A 132 6.40 -8.56 -32.81
C LYS A 132 6.88 -7.16 -32.41
N VAL A 133 6.09 -6.42 -31.62
CA VAL A 133 6.57 -5.20 -30.95
C VAL A 133 6.07 -5.18 -29.50
N SER A 134 6.86 -4.66 -28.57
CA SER A 134 6.59 -4.69 -27.12
C SER A 134 5.54 -3.66 -26.70
N CYS A 135 4.83 -3.93 -25.59
CA CYS A 135 3.88 -3.02 -24.96
C CYS A 135 4.57 -2.17 -23.88
N TYR A 136 4.16 -0.91 -23.73
CA TYR A 136 4.53 -0.04 -22.62
C TYR A 136 3.26 0.51 -21.97
N CYS A 137 3.18 0.44 -20.63
CA CYS A 137 2.21 1.22 -19.87
C CYS A 137 2.77 2.64 -19.68
N THR A 138 1.90 3.65 -19.81
CA THR A 138 2.21 5.05 -19.44
C THR A 138 1.71 5.33 -18.05
#